data_AF-A0A349ECG4-F1
#
_entry.id   AF-A0A349ECG4-F1
#
_cell.length_a   1.000
_cell.length_b   1.000
_cell.length_c   1.000
_cell.angle_alpha   90.00
_cell.angle_beta   90.00
_cell.angle_gamma   90.00
#
_symmetry.space_group_name_H-M   'P 1'
#
loop_
_entity.id
_entity.type
_entity.pdbx_description
1 polymer ?
#
loop_
_entity_poly.entity_id
_entity_poly.type
_entity_poly.pdbx_seq_one_letter_code
_entity_poly.pdbx_strand_id
1 'polypeptide(L)'
;MAKLHPLQIAAEVAQSHEHAAVKAMGESQQRLVDQEKRLQQLLMFRGEYAAQFQNEGSGGISPRRYQDYSAFLNHMDGGIVQVQQQLVWLEQELQRKRQAWVQTRAKTKALEEVIQRDRKVQLLQQDRREQRDNDEHNLQSLVRRSRLIDGAGH
;
A
#
# COMPACT_ATOMS: atom_id res chain seq x y z
N MET A 1 20.65 25.56 4.31
CA MET A 1 19.53 24.60 4.34
C MET A 1 19.85 23.54 5.37
N ALA A 2 18.99 23.37 6.38
CA ALA A 2 19.21 22.37 7.42
C ALA A 2 19.32 20.98 6.77
N LYS A 3 20.43 20.27 7.00
CA LYS A 3 20.61 18.90 6.47
C LYS A 3 19.51 18.02 7.06
N LEU A 4 18.67 17.45 6.19
CA LEU A 4 17.67 16.45 6.58
C LEU A 4 18.39 15.34 7.36
N HIS A 5 17.87 15.03 8.55
CA HIS A 5 18.48 14.03 9.42
C HIS A 5 18.46 12.66 8.71
N PRO A 6 19.51 11.83 8.75
CA PRO A 6 19.57 10.56 8.02
C PRO A 6 18.36 9.64 8.24
N LEU A 7 17.77 9.69 9.44
CA LEU A 7 16.54 8.97 9.78
C LEU A 7 15.32 9.45 8.98
N GLN A 8 15.21 10.76 8.71
CA GLN A 8 14.09 11.34 7.94
C GLN A 8 14.17 10.89 6.48
N ILE A 9 15.36 10.88 5.89
CA ILE A 9 15.58 10.39 4.51
C ILE A 9 15.21 8.89 4.43
N ALA A 10 15.63 8.09 5.41
CA ALA A 10 15.27 6.68 5.45
C ALA A 10 13.76 6.45 5.55
N ALA A 11 13.03 7.28 6.30
CA ALA A 11 11.59 7.20 6.40
C ALA A 11 10.87 7.62 5.12
N GLU A 12 11.32 8.68 4.44
CA GLU A 12 10.78 9.07 3.13
C GLU A 12 10.93 7.95 2.10
N VAL A 13 12.10 7.31 2.05
CA VAL A 13 12.35 6.16 1.19
C VAL A 13 11.42 5.00 1.55
N ALA A 14 11.26 4.67 2.84
CA ALA A 14 10.35 3.61 3.29
C ALA A 14 8.89 3.90 2.92
N GLN A 15 8.42 5.14 3.11
CA GLN A 15 7.07 5.56 2.70
C GLN A 15 6.86 5.46 1.18
N SER A 16 7.86 5.86 0.39
CA SER A 16 7.82 5.69 -1.07
C SER A 16 7.69 4.22 -1.48
N HIS A 17 8.46 3.32 -0.85
CA HIS A 17 8.34 1.89 -1.08
C HIS A 17 6.98 1.32 -0.67
N GLU A 18 6.42 1.78 0.46
CA GLU A 18 5.08 1.40 0.90
C GLU A 18 4.00 1.85 -0.10
N HIS A 19 4.06 3.10 -0.57
CA HIS A 19 3.14 3.61 -1.58
C HIS A 19 3.21 2.81 -2.88
N ALA A 20 4.43 2.48 -3.33
CA ALA A 20 4.63 1.62 -4.50
C ALA A 20 4.03 0.22 -4.29
N ALA A 21 4.18 -0.36 -3.10
CA ALA A 21 3.60 -1.67 -2.76
C ALA A 21 2.07 -1.63 -2.73
N VAL A 22 1.47 -0.59 -2.15
CA VAL A 22 0.01 -0.37 -2.16
C VAL A 22 -0.52 -0.26 -3.58
N LYS A 23 0.14 0.56 -4.43
CA LYS A 23 -0.26 0.72 -5.83
C LYS A 23 -0.21 -0.60 -6.58
N ALA A 24 0.90 -1.34 -6.46
CA ALA A 24 1.06 -2.65 -7.11
C ALA A 24 0.04 -3.68 -6.63
N MET A 25 -0.32 -3.66 -5.34
CA MET A 25 -1.37 -4.51 -4.79
C MET A 25 -2.74 -4.15 -5.36
N GLY A 26 -3.05 -2.84 -5.45
CA GLY A 26 -4.29 -2.35 -6.06
C GLY A 26 -4.43 -2.75 -7.53
N GLU A 27 -3.36 -2.61 -8.31
CA GLU A 27 -3.33 -3.03 -9.71
C GLU A 27 -3.56 -4.55 -9.86
N SER A 28 -2.93 -5.36 -9.00
CA SER A 28 -3.13 -6.83 -8.98
C SER A 28 -4.56 -7.22 -8.59
N GLN A 29 -5.14 -6.54 -7.59
CA GLN A 29 -6.52 -6.74 -7.18
C GLN A 29 -7.51 -6.41 -8.31
N GLN A 30 -7.26 -5.31 -9.04
CA GLN A 30 -8.10 -4.92 -10.17
C GLN A 30 -8.07 -5.96 -11.29
N ARG A 31 -6.87 -6.47 -11.63
CA ARG A 31 -6.73 -7.55 -12.62
C ARG A 31 -7.49 -8.82 -12.21
N LEU A 32 -7.46 -9.17 -10.93
CA LEU A 32 -8.22 -10.31 -10.40
C LEU A 32 -9.73 -10.11 -10.63
N VAL A 33 -10.26 -8.95 -10.21
CA VAL A 33 -11.69 -8.62 -10.36
C VAL A 33 -12.11 -8.62 -11.84
N ASP A 34 -11.30 -8.07 -12.73
CA ASP A 34 -11.62 -8.02 -14.16
C ASP A 34 -11.63 -9.42 -14.78
N GLN A 35 -10.73 -10.29 -14.33
CA GLN A 35 -10.70 -11.68 -14.77
C GLN A 35 -11.88 -12.50 -14.19
N GLU A 36 -12.30 -12.25 -12.95
CA GLU A 36 -13.49 -12.87 -12.35
C GLU A 36 -14.76 -12.49 -13.13
N LYS A 37 -14.90 -11.21 -13.51
CA LYS A 37 -16.00 -10.75 -14.36
C LYS A 37 -16.00 -11.45 -15.71
N ARG A 38 -14.82 -11.62 -16.33
CA ARG A 38 -14.70 -12.35 -17.60
C ARG A 38 -15.13 -13.81 -17.46
N LEU A 39 -14.77 -14.48 -16.36
CA LEU A 39 -15.24 -15.84 -16.09
C LEU A 39 -16.76 -15.89 -15.98
N GLN A 40 -17.36 -14.97 -15.21
CA GLN A 40 -18.82 -14.90 -15.06
C GLN A 40 -19.52 -14.69 -16.41
N GLN A 41 -19.00 -13.81 -17.25
CA GLN A 41 -19.53 -13.58 -18.61
C GLN A 41 -19.47 -14.83 -19.47
N LEU A 42 -18.35 -15.57 -19.46
CA LEU A 42 -18.22 -16.82 -20.21
C LEU A 42 -19.20 -17.89 -19.73
N LEU A 43 -19.35 -18.03 -18.41
CA LEU A 43 -20.30 -18.99 -17.82
C LEU A 43 -21.76 -18.65 -18.15
N MET A 44 -22.11 -17.36 -18.08
CA MET A 44 -23.44 -16.88 -18.44
C MET A 44 -23.73 -17.15 -19.92
N PHE A 45 -22.83 -16.75 -20.81
CA PHE A 45 -22.98 -16.94 -22.25
C PHE A 45 -23.07 -18.43 -22.62
N ARG A 46 -22.28 -19.29 -21.97
CA ARG A 46 -22.38 -20.74 -22.13
C ARG A 46 -23.75 -21.28 -21.74
N GLY A 47 -24.31 -20.81 -20.63
CA GLY A 47 -25.64 -21.19 -20.15
C GLY A 47 -26.76 -20.74 -21.10
N GLU A 48 -26.71 -19.48 -21.54
CA GLU A 48 -27.64 -18.92 -22.53
C GLU A 48 -27.60 -19.71 -23.84
N TYR A 49 -26.40 -20.01 -24.34
CA TYR A 49 -26.22 -20.76 -25.57
C TYR A 49 -26.75 -22.20 -25.46
N ALA A 50 -26.55 -22.86 -24.31
CA ALA A 50 -27.10 -24.19 -24.05
C ALA A 50 -28.64 -24.18 -24.00
N ALA A 51 -29.24 -23.18 -23.35
CA ALA A 51 -30.69 -23.02 -23.29
C ALA A 51 -31.30 -22.76 -24.68
N GLN A 52 -30.66 -21.90 -25.48
CA GLN A 52 -31.08 -21.64 -26.85
C GLN A 52 -31.07 -22.93 -27.69
N PHE A 53 -29.99 -23.72 -27.61
CA PHE A 53 -29.88 -24.98 -28.34
C PHE A 53 -30.97 -25.99 -27.93
N GLN A 54 -31.29 -26.10 -26.64
CA GLN A 54 -32.37 -26.96 -26.15
C GLN A 54 -33.74 -26.54 -26.70
N ASN A 55 -34.03 -25.24 -26.73
CA ASN A 55 -35.29 -24.71 -27.26
C ASN A 55 -35.45 -25.02 -28.75
N GLU A 56 -34.38 -24.82 -29.53
CA GLU A 56 -34.36 -25.14 -30.97
C GLU A 56 -34.48 -26.65 -31.23
N GLY A 57 -34.00 -27.48 -30.31
CA GLY A 57 -34.03 -28.94 -30.43
C GLY A 57 -35.38 -29.60 -30.26
N SER A 58 -36.38 -28.87 -29.75
CA SER A 58 -37.75 -29.37 -29.56
C SER A 58 -38.44 -29.83 -30.86
N GLY A 59 -37.99 -29.34 -32.03
CA GLY A 59 -38.47 -29.76 -33.36
C GLY A 59 -37.56 -30.76 -34.09
N GLY A 60 -36.48 -31.24 -33.45
CA GLY A 60 -35.44 -32.06 -34.08
C GLY A 60 -34.24 -31.25 -34.56
N ILE A 61 -33.03 -31.77 -34.32
CA ILE A 61 -31.75 -31.11 -34.65
C ILE A 61 -31.06 -31.84 -35.80
N SER A 62 -30.57 -31.10 -36.79
CA SER A 62 -29.74 -31.69 -37.84
C SER A 62 -28.35 -32.09 -37.31
N PRO A 63 -27.75 -33.20 -37.78
CA PRO A 63 -26.42 -33.62 -37.34
C PRO A 63 -25.35 -32.52 -37.46
N ARG A 64 -25.44 -31.67 -38.49
CA ARG A 64 -24.54 -30.53 -38.69
C ARG A 64 -24.70 -29.48 -37.58
N ARG A 65 -25.94 -29.11 -37.22
CA ARG A 65 -26.20 -28.16 -36.13
C ARG A 65 -25.67 -28.68 -34.79
N TYR A 66 -25.79 -29.98 -34.55
CA TYR A 66 -25.24 -30.61 -33.35
C TYR A 66 -23.69 -30.54 -33.33
N GLN A 67 -23.03 -30.79 -34.46
CA GLN A 67 -21.58 -30.67 -34.58
C GLN A 67 -21.10 -29.23 -34.32
N ASP A 68 -21.76 -28.25 -34.91
CA ASP A 68 -21.43 -26.82 -34.71
C ASP A 68 -21.57 -26.43 -33.22
N TYR A 69 -22.66 -26.86 -32.58
CA TYR A 69 -22.90 -26.66 -31.15
C TYR A 69 -21.79 -27.26 -30.28
N SER A 70 -21.43 -28.53 -30.51
CA SER A 70 -20.40 -29.21 -29.74
C SER A 70 -19.03 -28.56 -29.92
N ALA A 71 -18.67 -28.17 -31.14
CA ALA A 71 -17.39 -27.51 -31.41
C ALA A 71 -17.29 -26.16 -30.67
N PHE A 72 -18.35 -25.36 -30.69
CA PHE A 72 -18.38 -24.07 -30.03
C PHE A 72 -18.36 -24.19 -28.50
N LEU A 73 -19.10 -25.14 -27.92
CA LEU A 73 -19.04 -25.43 -26.49
C LEU A 73 -17.64 -25.86 -26.06
N ASN A 74 -16.99 -26.76 -26.80
CA ASN A 74 -15.62 -27.17 -26.51
C ASN A 74 -14.65 -25.98 -26.53
N HIS A 75 -14.84 -25.04 -27.47
CA HIS A 75 -14.04 -23.82 -27.51
C HIS A 75 -14.26 -22.92 -26.28
N MET A 76 -15.53 -22.71 -25.87
CA MET A 76 -15.83 -21.96 -24.65
C MET A 76 -15.26 -22.62 -23.40
N ASP A 77 -15.41 -23.94 -23.27
CA ASP A 77 -14.91 -24.70 -22.12
C ASP A 77 -13.38 -24.61 -22.02
N GLY A 78 -12.68 -24.66 -23.16
CA GLY A 78 -11.25 -24.37 -23.22
C GLY A 78 -10.90 -22.96 -22.71
N GLY A 79 -11.67 -21.94 -23.14
CA GLY A 79 -11.50 -20.57 -22.68
C GLY A 79 -11.78 -20.38 -21.18
N ILE A 80 -12.81 -21.05 -20.65
CA ILE A 80 -13.15 -21.04 -19.21
C ILE A 80 -12.01 -21.63 -18.39
N VAL A 81 -11.46 -22.79 -18.80
CA VAL A 81 -10.32 -23.42 -18.12
C VAL A 81 -9.11 -22.49 -18.11
N GLN A 82 -8.80 -21.84 -19.23
CA GLN A 82 -7.70 -20.86 -19.30
C GLN A 82 -7.92 -19.69 -18.35
N VAL A 83 -9.12 -19.13 -18.31
CA VAL A 83 -9.47 -18.01 -17.43
C VAL A 83 -9.37 -18.42 -15.96
N GLN A 84 -9.82 -19.62 -15.59
CA GLN A 84 -9.71 -20.17 -14.24
C GLN A 84 -8.26 -20.38 -13.82
N GLN A 85 -7.40 -20.91 -14.70
CA GLN A 85 -5.96 -21.04 -14.42
C GLN A 85 -5.31 -19.66 -14.19
N GLN A 86 -5.69 -18.67 -14.99
CA GLN A 86 -5.20 -17.30 -14.82
C GLN A 86 -5.67 -16.68 -13.49
N LEU A 87 -6.90 -16.96 -13.05
CA LEU A 87 -7.40 -16.51 -11.74
C LEU A 87 -6.53 -17.05 -10.60
N VAL A 88 -6.25 -18.35 -10.58
CA VAL A 88 -5.37 -18.96 -9.56
C VAL A 88 -4.01 -18.27 -9.53
N TRP A 89 -3.43 -17.96 -10.69
CA TRP A 89 -2.17 -17.23 -10.75
C TRP A 89 -2.28 -15.80 -10.21
N LEU A 90 -3.36 -15.08 -10.55
CA LEU A 90 -3.63 -13.72 -10.07
C LEU A 90 -3.86 -13.67 -8.55
N GLU A 91 -4.55 -14.65 -7.99
CA GLU A 91 -4.74 -14.78 -6.54
C GLU A 91 -3.39 -14.96 -5.81
N GLN A 92 -2.53 -15.83 -6.34
CA GLN A 92 -1.18 -16.01 -5.81
C GLN A 92 -0.33 -14.73 -5.96
N GLU A 93 -0.45 -14.02 -7.09
CA GLU A 93 0.22 -12.74 -7.29
C GLU A 93 -0.23 -11.72 -6.25
N LEU A 94 -1.55 -11.55 -6.08
CA LEU A 94 -2.13 -10.63 -5.10
C LEU A 94 -1.65 -10.95 -3.70
N GLN A 95 -1.58 -12.23 -3.33
CA GLN A 95 -1.09 -12.63 -2.02
C GLN A 95 0.39 -12.27 -1.82
N ARG A 96 1.24 -12.45 -2.85
CA ARG A 96 2.64 -12.00 -2.80
C ARG A 96 2.75 -10.48 -2.65
N LYS A 97 1.93 -9.71 -3.39
CA LYS A 97 1.91 -8.23 -3.29
C LYS A 97 1.43 -7.78 -1.91
N ARG A 98 0.42 -8.44 -1.34
CA ARG A 98 -0.05 -8.18 0.03
C ARG A 98 1.05 -8.42 1.05
N GLN A 99 1.79 -9.53 0.95
CA GLN A 99 2.92 -9.80 1.83
C GLN A 99 4.01 -8.73 1.72
N ALA A 100 4.35 -8.32 0.49
CA ALA A 100 5.32 -7.24 0.26
C ALA A 100 4.86 -5.92 0.91
N TRP A 101 3.58 -5.56 0.76
CA TRP A 101 3.00 -4.38 1.41
C TRP A 101 3.09 -4.45 2.94
N VAL A 102 2.76 -5.59 3.55
CA VAL A 102 2.88 -5.79 5.00
C VAL A 102 4.32 -5.58 5.47
N GLN A 103 5.30 -6.09 4.73
CA GLN A 103 6.71 -5.90 5.05
C GLN A 103 7.15 -4.43 4.93
N THR A 104 6.72 -3.72 3.87
CA THR A 104 7.03 -2.29 3.72
C THR A 104 6.38 -1.47 4.83
N ARG A 105 5.11 -1.76 5.16
CA ARG A 105 4.38 -1.07 6.24
C ARG A 105 5.06 -1.25 7.60
N ALA A 106 5.53 -2.47 7.89
CA ALA A 106 6.25 -2.76 9.12
C ALA A 106 7.55 -1.94 9.23
N LYS A 107 8.31 -1.83 8.13
CA LYS A 107 9.53 -1.01 8.07
C LYS A 107 9.23 0.47 8.24
N THR A 108 8.22 1.00 7.54
CA THR A 108 7.78 2.40 7.67
C THR A 108 7.41 2.71 9.12
N LYS A 109 6.57 1.87 9.74
CA LYS A 109 6.12 2.05 11.12
C LYS A 109 7.30 2.03 12.10
N ALA A 110 8.24 1.10 11.93
CA ALA A 110 9.42 1.04 12.79
C ALA A 110 10.27 2.32 12.70
N LEU A 111 10.48 2.86 11.50
CA LEU A 111 11.21 4.12 11.30
C LEU A 111 10.46 5.32 11.86
N GLU A 112 9.13 5.38 11.69
CA GLU A 112 8.29 6.41 12.29
C GLU A 112 8.45 6.43 13.81
N GLU A 113 8.39 5.28 14.47
CA GLU A 113 8.58 5.19 15.91
C GLU A 113 9.97 5.65 16.36
N VAL A 114 11.04 5.28 15.62
CA VAL A 114 12.41 5.71 15.92
C VAL A 114 12.53 7.23 15.78
N ILE A 115 11.99 7.82 14.72
CA ILE A 115 12.01 9.28 14.51
C ILE A 115 11.26 10.00 15.63
N GLN A 116 10.11 9.48 16.05
CA GLN A 116 9.35 10.08 17.15
C GLN A 116 10.14 10.04 18.47
N ARG A 117 10.86 8.95 18.76
CA ARG A 117 11.75 8.87 19.94
C ARG A 117 12.90 9.86 19.84
N ASP A 118 13.56 9.95 18.68
CA ASP A 118 14.67 10.88 18.44
C ASP A 118 14.22 12.34 18.62
N ARG A 119 13.07 12.73 18.04
CA ARG A 119 12.49 14.06 18.22
C ARG A 119 12.22 14.40 19.69
N LYS A 120 11.69 13.46 20.47
CA LYS A 120 11.47 13.66 21.92
C LYS A 120 12.78 13.88 22.66
N VAL A 121 13.82 13.11 22.35
CA VAL A 121 15.15 13.27 22.96
C VAL A 121 15.76 14.63 22.60
N GLN A 122 15.63 15.05 21.34
CA GLN A 122 16.13 16.35 20.88
C GLN A 122 15.43 17.51 21.58
N LEU A 123 14.10 17.46 21.71
CA LEU A 123 13.33 18.47 22.46
C LEU A 123 13.79 18.57 23.91
N LEU A 124 13.91 17.44 24.62
CA LEU A 124 14.39 17.43 26.01
C LEU A 124 15.82 17.96 26.15
N GLN A 125 16.69 17.70 25.16
CA GLN A 125 18.04 18.26 25.16
C GLN A 125 18.05 19.76 24.87
N GLN A 126 17.15 20.25 24.01
CA GLN A 126 17.01 21.66 23.72
C GLN A 126 16.49 22.42 24.93
N ASP A 127 15.41 21.94 25.57
CA ASP A 127 14.84 22.54 26.78
C ASP A 127 15.90 22.65 27.90
N ARG A 128 16.71 21.59 28.09
CA ARG A 128 17.80 21.60 29.08
C ARG A 128 18.91 22.60 28.75
N ARG A 129 19.20 22.86 27.46
CA ARG A 129 20.18 23.87 27.05
C ARG A 129 19.61 25.26 27.27
N GLU A 130 18.38 25.51 26.83
CA GLU A 130 17.70 26.81 26.99
C GLU A 130 17.56 27.19 28.47
N GLN A 131 17.23 26.22 29.34
CA GLN A 131 17.19 26.45 30.79
C GLN A 131 18.56 26.86 31.35
N ARG A 132 19.64 26.16 30.98
CA ARG A 132 21.01 26.49 31.42
C ARG A 132 21.45 27.87 30.94
N ASP A 133 21.20 28.18 29.68
CA ASP A 133 21.57 29.47 29.09
C ASP A 133 20.81 30.62 29.76
N ASN A 134 19.53 30.42 30.10
CA ASN A 134 18.73 31.40 30.85
C ASN A 134 19.24 31.59 32.28
N ASP A 135 19.58 30.51 32.99
CA ASP A 135 20.14 30.58 34.34
C ASP A 135 21.48 31.34 34.36
N GLU A 136 22.35 31.09 33.37
CA GLU A 136 23.63 31.79 33.24
C GLU A 136 23.43 33.29 32.96
N HIS A 137 22.53 33.66 32.04
CA HIS A 137 22.20 35.07 31.77
C HIS A 137 21.63 35.76 33.02
N ASN A 138 20.75 35.09 33.75
CA ASN A 138 20.18 35.62 34.99
C ASN A 138 21.28 35.85 36.04
N LEU A 139 22.16 34.89 36.27
CA LEU A 139 23.29 35.03 37.19
C LEU A 139 24.23 36.18 36.77
N GLN A 140 24.59 36.26 35.49
CA GLN A 140 25.43 37.36 34.99
C GLN A 140 24.77 38.73 35.16
N SER A 141 23.46 38.83 34.93
CA SER A 141 22.70 40.07 35.11
C SER A 141 22.66 40.52 36.58
N LEU A 142 22.49 39.57 37.51
CA LEU A 142 22.49 39.82 38.95
C LEU A 142 23.86 40.29 39.43
N VAL A 143 24.94 39.62 38.99
CA VAL A 143 26.32 40.02 39.32
C VAL A 143 26.66 41.41 38.79
N ARG A 144 26.21 41.75 37.57
CA ARG A 144 26.37 43.12 37.02
C ARG A 144 25.61 44.16 37.84
N ARG A 145 24.38 43.85 38.27
CA ARG A 145 23.58 44.75 39.12
C ARG A 145 24.22 44.98 40.48
N SER A 146 24.75 43.93 41.13
CA SER A 146 25.45 44.05 42.40
C SER A 146 26.66 44.99 42.30
N ARG A 147 27.49 44.83 41.26
CA ARG A 147 28.66 45.69 41.06
C ARG A 147 28.33 47.17 40.80
N LEU A 148 27.16 47.46 40.22
CA LEU A 148 26.70 48.84 40.00
C LEU A 148 26.21 49.51 41.29
N ILE A 149 25.71 48.73 42.26
CA ILE A 149 25.27 49.23 43.57
C ILE A 149 26.48 49.47 44.47
N ASP A 150 27.46 48.57 44.48
CA ASP A 150 28.68 48.70 45.28
C ASP A 150 29.64 49.80 44.76
N GLY A 151 29.58 50.13 43.46
CA GLY A 151 30.38 51.19 42.85
C GLY A 151 29.82 52.62 42.99
N ALA A 152 28.57 52.78 43.46
CA ALA A 152 27.94 54.10 43.65
C ALA A 152 28.03 54.61 45.10
N GLY A 153 28.76 53.90 45.97
CA GLY A 153 28.92 54.19 47.40
C GLY A 153 30.26 54.81 47.81
N HIS A 154 31.04 55.37 46.88
CA HIS A 154 32.27 56.13 47.16
C HIS A 154 32.19 57.53 46.58
#